data_AF-A0A0D0D6Q3-F1
#
_entry.id   AF-A0A0D0D6Q3-F1
#
_cell.length_a   1.000
_cell.length_b   1.000
_cell.length_c   1.000
_cell.angle_alpha   90.00
_cell.angle_beta   90.00
_cell.angle_gamma   90.00
#
_symmetry.space_group_name_H-M   'P 1'
#
loop_
_entity.id
_entity.type
_entity.pdbx_description
1 polymer ?
#
loop_
_entity_poly.entity_id
_entity_poly.type
_entity_poly.pdbx_seq_one_letter_code
_entity_poly.pdbx_strand_id
1 'polypeptide(L)' 'SKTVEMERNVHKALDSVPLESICRFANQSSCFIDAYHKGLNGKQATWANKKYHGHRVLPDSILKELDENRIA' A
#
# COMPACT_ATOMS: atom_id res chain seq x y z
N SER A 1 -16.98 28.46 18.82
CA SER A 1 -17.60 27.14 19.13
C SER A 1 -16.53 26.07 19.00
N LYS A 2 -16.55 25.02 19.83
CA LYS A 2 -15.57 23.92 19.81
C LYS A 2 -15.47 23.24 18.43
N THR A 3 -16.56 23.21 17.68
CA THR A 3 -16.63 22.62 16.34
C THR A 3 -15.73 23.34 15.33
N VAL A 4 -15.74 24.67 15.33
CA VAL A 4 -14.93 25.50 14.41
C VAL A 4 -13.42 25.32 14.67
N GLU A 5 -13.04 25.15 15.94
CA GLU A 5 -11.65 24.87 16.30
C GLU A 5 -11.22 23.47 15.85
N MET A 6 -12.10 22.48 16.04
CA MET A 6 -11.86 21.10 15.59
C MET A 6 -11.71 21.02 14.07
N GLU A 7 -12.59 21.67 13.31
CA GLU A 7 -12.49 21.77 11.85
C GLU A 7 -11.16 22.38 11.40
N ARG A 8 -10.75 23.51 12.00
CA ARG A 8 -9.47 24.14 11.71
C ARG A 8 -8.28 23.20 11.96
N ASN A 9 -8.33 22.42 13.05
CA ASN A 9 -7.26 21.48 13.39
C ASN A 9 -7.19 20.32 12.40
N VAL A 10 -8.33 19.83 11.90
CA VAL A 10 -8.36 18.80 10.83
C VAL A 10 -7.70 19.33 9.56
N HIS A 11 -8.06 20.53 9.11
CA HIS A 11 -7.44 21.14 7.93
C HIS A 11 -5.92 21.29 8.09
N LYS A 12 -5.48 21.85 9.21
CA LYS A 12 -4.03 21.98 9.51
C LYS A 12 -3.31 20.64 9.51
N ALA A 13 -3.93 19.59 10.04
CA ALA A 13 -3.35 18.26 10.05
C ALA A 13 -3.21 17.70 8.63
N LEU A 14 -4.24 17.85 7.79
CA LEU A 14 -4.20 17.40 6.39
C LEU A 14 -3.14 18.18 5.58
N ASP A 15 -3.09 19.51 5.74
CA ASP A 15 -2.12 20.37 5.04
C ASP A 15 -0.67 20.12 5.50
N SER A 16 -0.47 19.60 6.72
CA SER A 16 0.86 19.25 7.24
C SER A 16 1.47 18.01 6.58
N VAL A 17 0.65 17.20 5.90
CA VAL A 17 1.11 15.98 5.23
C VAL A 17 1.50 16.32 3.79
N PRO A 18 2.75 16.09 3.37
CA PRO A 18 3.15 16.30 1.99
C PRO A 18 2.33 15.42 1.04
N LEU A 19 1.94 15.98 -0.11
CA LEU A 19 1.21 15.25 -1.15
C LEU A 19 1.96 13.98 -1.59
N GLU A 20 3.29 14.05 -1.66
CA GLU A 20 4.15 12.90 -1.98
C GLU A 20 3.94 11.74 -1.00
N SER A 21 3.82 12.03 0.30
CA SER A 21 3.54 11.01 1.32
C SER A 21 2.19 10.35 1.07
N ILE A 22 1.15 11.13 0.81
CA ILE A 22 -0.20 10.61 0.50
C ILE A 22 -0.15 9.68 -0.71
N CYS A 23 0.46 10.13 -1.81
CA CYS A 23 0.61 9.32 -3.02
C CYS A 23 1.41 8.05 -2.76
N ARG A 24 2.49 8.12 -1.98
CA ARG A 24 3.33 6.97 -1.63
C ARG A 24 2.55 5.93 -0.83
N PHE A 25 1.81 6.36 0.20
CA PHE A 25 0.98 5.45 1.00
C PHE A 25 -0.17 4.85 0.19
N ALA A 26 -0.86 5.66 -0.62
CA ALA A 26 -1.95 5.17 -1.48
C ALA A 26 -1.45 4.12 -2.49
N ASN A 27 -0.31 4.37 -3.14
CA ASN A 27 0.30 3.41 -4.05
C ASN A 27 0.70 2.12 -3.33
N GLN A 28 1.34 2.23 -2.16
CA GLN A 28 1.71 1.06 -1.36
C GLN A 28 0.49 0.23 -0.95
N SER A 29 -0.58 0.88 -0.47
CA SER A 29 -1.85 0.22 -0.14
C SER A 29 -2.47 -0.47 -1.35
N SER A 30 -2.46 0.18 -2.52
CA SER A 30 -2.97 -0.42 -3.77
C SER A 30 -2.25 -1.72 -4.13
N CYS A 31 -0.92 -1.79 -3.97
CA CYS A 31 -0.17 -3.00 -4.27
C CYS A 31 -0.47 -4.14 -3.27
N PHE A 32 -0.69 -3.82 -1.99
CA PHE A 32 -1.17 -4.82 -1.03
C PHE A 32 -2.58 -5.32 -1.37
N ILE A 33 -3.49 -4.44 -1.78
CA ILE A 33 -4.84 -4.83 -2.20
C ILE A 33 -4.78 -5.77 -3.43
N ASP A 34 -3.96 -5.46 -4.43
CA ASP A 34 -3.74 -6.34 -5.59
C ASP A 34 -3.20 -7.72 -5.17
N ALA A 35 -2.22 -7.75 -4.27
CA ALA A 35 -1.69 -9.00 -3.71
C ALA A 35 -2.80 -9.85 -3.04
N TYR A 36 -3.63 -9.23 -2.22
CA TYR A 36 -4.73 -9.93 -1.55
C TYR A 36 -5.81 -10.41 -2.54
N HIS A 37 -6.14 -9.62 -3.56
CA HIS A 37 -7.06 -10.05 -4.62
C HIS A 37 -6.52 -11.26 -5.39
N LYS A 38 -5.19 -11.40 -5.52
CA LYS A 38 -4.53 -12.55 -6.12
C LYS A 38 -4.35 -13.74 -5.16
N GLY A 39 -4.85 -13.66 -3.94
CA GLY A 39 -4.84 -14.74 -2.95
C GLY A 39 -3.55 -14.85 -2.13
N LEU A 40 -2.69 -13.84 -2.15
CA LEU A 40 -1.46 -13.83 -1.35
C LEU A 40 -1.77 -13.58 0.13
N ASN A 41 -1.03 -14.23 1.02
CA ASN A 41 -1.07 -13.91 2.44
C ASN A 41 -0.16 -12.72 2.79
N GLY A 42 -0.16 -12.28 4.05
CA GLY A 42 0.60 -11.10 4.48
C GLY A 42 2.12 -11.20 4.28
N LYS A 43 2.72 -12.39 4.45
CA LYS A 43 4.15 -12.61 4.23
C LYS A 43 4.48 -12.53 2.73
N GLN A 44 3.68 -13.21 1.92
CA GLN A 44 3.80 -13.20 0.46
C GLN A 44 3.61 -11.80 -0.13
N ALA A 45 2.59 -11.07 0.33
CA ALA A 45 2.32 -9.69 -0.10
C ALA A 45 3.46 -8.74 0.27
N THR A 46 4.08 -8.91 1.44
CA THR A 46 5.25 -8.11 1.86
C THR A 46 6.46 -8.38 0.97
N TRP A 47 6.72 -9.67 0.67
CA TRP A 47 7.80 -10.05 -0.24
C TRP A 47 7.56 -9.52 -1.66
N ALA A 48 6.34 -9.68 -2.18
CA ALA A 48 5.95 -9.22 -3.51
C ALA A 48 6.12 -7.70 -3.63
N ASN A 49 5.67 -6.93 -2.63
CA ASN A 49 5.86 -5.48 -2.60
C ASN A 49 7.34 -5.05 -2.58
N LYS A 50 8.19 -5.81 -1.90
CA LYS A 50 9.63 -5.54 -1.86
C LYS A 50 10.28 -5.83 -3.21
N LYS A 51 9.89 -6.93 -3.87
CA LYS A 51 10.43 -7.34 -5.17
C LYS A 51 9.96 -6.44 -6.30
N TYR A 52 8.67 -6.11 -6.30
CA TYR A 52 7.98 -5.35 -7.35
C TYR A 52 7.79 -3.89 -6.98
N HIS A 53 8.67 -3.30 -6.15
CA HIS A 53 8.48 -1.94 -5.63
C HIS A 53 8.34 -0.84 -6.72
N GLY A 54 8.90 -1.07 -7.91
CA GLY A 54 8.76 -0.18 -9.07
C GLY A 54 7.60 -0.51 -10.01
N HIS A 55 6.96 -1.67 -9.84
CA HIS A 55 5.82 -2.10 -10.65
C HIS A 55 4.51 -1.74 -9.92
N ARG A 56 3.55 -1.19 -10.67
CA ARG A 56 2.24 -0.80 -10.13
C ARG A 56 1.24 -1.95 -10.04
N VAL A 57 1.58 -3.11 -10.63
CA VAL A 57 0.72 -4.29 -10.71
C VAL A 57 1.60 -5.53 -10.59
N LEU A 58 1.15 -6.51 -9.82
CA LEU A 58 1.85 -7.80 -9.74
C LEU A 58 1.65 -8.59 -11.03
N PRO A 59 2.66 -9.31 -11.53
CA PRO A 59 2.47 -10.18 -12.67
C PRO A 59 1.52 -11.32 -12.33
N ASP A 60 0.85 -11.89 -13.34
CA ASP A 60 -0.04 -13.05 -13.12
C ASP A 60 0.72 -14.32 -12.73
N SER A 61 2.02 -14.36 -13.03
CA SER A 61 2.93 -15.44 -12.62
C SER A 61 3.35 -15.38 -11.15
N ILE A 62 2.88 -14.40 -10.36
CA ILE A 62 3.36 -14.16 -8.99
C ILE A 62 3.19 -15.39 -8.08
N LEU A 63 2.10 -16.14 -8.22
CA LEU A 63 1.84 -17.33 -7.42
C LEU A 63 2.88 -18.44 -7.69
N LYS A 64 3.22 -18.65 -8.97
CA LYS A 64 4.25 -19.61 -9.36
C LYS A 64 5.62 -19.20 -8.81
N GLU A 65 5.91 -17.91 -8.87
CA GLU A 65 7.17 -17.38 -8.38
C GLU A 65 7.30 -17.48 -6.84
N LEU A 66 6.21 -17.28 -6.11
CA LEU A 66 6.18 -17.47 -4.65
C LEU A 66 6.46 -18.92 -4.24
N ASP A 67 5.92 -19.90 -4.99
CA ASP A 67 6.15 -21.32 -4.77
C ASP A 67 7.62 -21.70 -5.05
N GLU A 68 8.18 -21.22 -6.17
CA GLU A 68 9.59 -21.40 -6.52
C GLU A 68 10.54 -20.82 -5.45
N ASN A 69 10.17 -19.68 -4.85
CA ASN A 69 10.94 -19.02 -3.79
C ASN A 69 10.62 -19.57 -2.39
N ARG A 70 9.71 -20.56 -2.27
CA ARG A 70 9.25 -21.16 -1.00
C ARG A 70 8.77 -20.11 0.01
N ILE A 71 8.11 -19.05 -0.48
CA ILE A 71 7.54 -18.01 0.35
C ILE A 71 6.17 -18.50 0.84
N ALA A 72 6.17 -19.17 2.01
CA ALA A 72 4.97 -19.64 2.70
C ALA A 72 4.26 -18.52 3.47
#